data_AF-A0A2S8RDX1-F1
#
_entry.id   AF-A0A2S8RDX1-F1
#
_cell.length_a   1.000
_cell.length_b   1.000
_cell.length_c   1.000
_cell.angle_alpha   90.00
_cell.angle_beta   90.00
_cell.angle_gamma   90.00
#
_symmetry.space_group_name_H-M   'P 1'
#
loop_
_entity.id
_entity.type
_entity.pdbx_description
1 polymer ?
#
loop_
_entity_poly.entity_id
_entity_poly.type
_entity_poly.pdbx_seq_one_letter_code
_entity_poly.pdbx_strand_id
1 'polypeptide(L)'
;MSTLSKEQIKAIVKGNNFQSVTDVTNYLKDIFKDIIQELMEAELEEKLGYAKEERSAKNTDNCRNESSKFWLGVMNDLKNRGVQDVMLFCVDGLTGLKEAINAAFPMAEIQRCIIHQLRNSFKYVSCKDIKAFSNDFKNVYKAINEEVALEKFYELKEKWGKSYPFAIRSWENNWDVLSPFYKFPEEIRKIIYTTNVIEGLHRQYRKVTKSKTMFPSDDSLEKMLYMASKNVIKKWTQRYKNWDRVLNQLIIQYPGRLDNYVS
;
A
#
# COMPACT_ATOMS: atom_id res chain seq x y z
N MET A 1 -20.40 12.82 43.88
CA MET A 1 -21.85 12.60 43.73
C MET A 1 -22.05 11.53 42.67
N SER A 2 -22.90 10.51 42.87
CA SER A 2 -23.17 9.56 41.78
C SER A 2 -23.87 10.30 40.65
N THR A 3 -23.34 10.18 39.43
CA THR A 3 -23.90 10.83 38.23
C THR A 3 -25.27 10.26 37.83
N LEU A 4 -25.63 9.08 38.35
CA LEU A 4 -26.95 8.47 38.18
C LEU A 4 -27.75 8.52 39.48
N SER A 5 -29.02 8.88 39.37
CA SER A 5 -29.98 8.87 40.49
C SER A 5 -30.34 7.43 40.89
N LYS A 6 -30.76 7.25 42.15
CA LYS A 6 -31.20 5.93 42.66
C LYS A 6 -32.38 5.35 41.86
N GLU A 7 -33.22 6.20 41.28
CA GLU A 7 -34.36 5.79 40.46
C GLU A 7 -33.90 5.24 39.09
N GLN A 8 -32.91 5.90 38.46
CA GLN A 8 -32.30 5.40 37.23
C GLN A 8 -31.60 4.06 37.44
N ILE A 9 -30.90 3.87 38.55
CA ILE A 9 -30.26 2.60 38.90
C ILE A 9 -31.32 1.49 39.08
N LYS A 10 -32.43 1.78 39.77
CA LYS A 10 -33.54 0.82 39.93
C LYS A 10 -34.18 0.45 38.60
N ALA A 11 -34.34 1.41 37.68
CA ALA A 11 -34.89 1.16 36.34
C ALA A 11 -33.97 0.26 35.51
N ILE A 12 -32.66 0.54 35.52
CA ILE A 12 -31.65 -0.26 34.81
C ILE A 12 -31.61 -1.71 35.32
N VAL A 13 -31.67 -1.91 36.65
CA VAL A 13 -31.65 -3.24 37.25
C VAL A 13 -32.93 -4.02 36.94
N LYS A 14 -34.11 -3.38 36.97
CA LYS A 14 -35.38 -4.02 36.63
C LYS A 14 -35.50 -4.36 35.13
N GLY A 15 -34.94 -3.52 34.25
CA GLY A 15 -35.07 -3.68 32.81
C GLY A 15 -34.18 -4.77 32.18
N ASN A 16 -33.06 -5.11 32.81
CA ASN A 16 -32.04 -5.98 32.20
C ASN A 16 -31.87 -7.36 32.89
N ASN A 17 -32.71 -7.68 33.88
CA ASN A 17 -32.76 -8.97 34.58
C ASN A 17 -31.38 -9.58 34.89
N PHE A 18 -30.48 -8.81 35.51
CA PHE A 18 -29.13 -9.26 35.81
C PHE A 18 -29.14 -10.44 36.78
N GLN A 19 -28.54 -11.56 36.38
CA GLN A 19 -28.46 -12.77 37.21
C GLN A 19 -27.06 -12.95 37.82
N SER A 20 -26.05 -12.30 37.25
CA SER A 20 -24.66 -12.38 37.70
C SER A 20 -23.93 -11.05 37.62
N VAL A 21 -22.82 -10.93 38.36
CA VAL A 21 -21.90 -9.78 38.26
C VAL A 21 -21.33 -9.64 36.85
N THR A 22 -21.17 -10.76 36.13
CA THR A 22 -20.69 -10.79 34.74
C THR A 22 -21.66 -10.05 33.80
N ASP A 23 -22.97 -10.22 33.99
CA ASP A 23 -23.99 -9.56 33.18
C ASP A 23 -23.96 -8.04 33.36
N VAL A 24 -23.73 -7.59 34.60
CA VAL A 24 -23.56 -6.16 34.91
C VAL A 24 -22.32 -5.61 34.20
N THR A 25 -21.19 -6.33 34.23
CA THR A 25 -19.99 -5.89 33.51
C THR A 25 -20.14 -5.90 31.99
N ASN A 26 -20.89 -6.83 31.40
CA ASN A 26 -21.15 -6.85 29.97
C ASN A 26 -22.06 -5.69 29.56
N TYR A 27 -23.12 -5.45 30.32
CA TYR A 27 -24.00 -4.31 30.13
C TYR A 27 -23.27 -2.96 30.24
N LEU A 28 -22.36 -2.81 31.21
CA LEU A 28 -21.53 -1.61 31.32
C LEU A 28 -20.58 -1.45 30.12
N LYS A 29 -20.05 -2.55 29.57
CA LYS A 29 -19.23 -2.50 28.34
C LYS A 29 -20.06 -2.09 27.13
N ASP A 30 -21.30 -2.56 27.02
CA ASP A 30 -22.20 -2.21 25.93
C ASP A 30 -22.62 -0.74 26.02
N ILE A 31 -23.01 -0.24 27.20
CA ILE A 31 -23.25 1.19 27.41
C ILE A 31 -22.00 2.01 27.07
N PHE A 32 -20.83 1.58 27.52
CA PHE A 32 -19.59 2.32 27.27
C PHE A 32 -19.26 2.37 25.77
N LYS A 33 -19.52 1.28 25.04
CA LYS A 33 -19.39 1.23 23.59
C LYS A 33 -20.36 2.19 22.91
N ASP A 34 -21.62 2.21 23.33
CA ASP A 34 -22.66 3.07 22.75
C ASP A 34 -22.37 4.56 23.03
N ILE A 35 -21.89 4.90 24.24
CA ILE A 35 -21.47 6.25 24.58
C ILE A 35 -20.27 6.69 23.74
N ILE A 36 -19.26 5.84 23.54
CA ILE A 36 -18.13 6.16 22.67
C ILE A 36 -18.59 6.35 21.23
N GLN A 37 -19.51 5.51 20.76
CA GLN A 37 -20.06 5.63 19.42
C GLN A 37 -20.78 6.96 19.24
N GLU A 38 -21.66 7.35 20.17
CA GLU A 38 -22.35 8.64 20.10
C GLU A 38 -21.43 9.84 20.27
N LEU A 39 -20.41 9.75 21.12
CA LEU A 39 -19.36 10.77 21.21
C LEU A 39 -18.63 10.94 19.88
N MET A 40 -18.31 9.83 19.20
CA MET A 40 -17.69 9.89 17.88
C MET A 40 -18.65 10.45 16.83
N GLU A 41 -19.92 10.07 16.84
CA GLU A 41 -20.95 10.58 15.91
C GLU A 41 -21.18 12.09 16.13
N ALA A 42 -21.27 12.55 17.37
CA ALA A 42 -21.37 13.97 17.69
C ALA A 42 -20.11 14.78 17.32
N GLU A 43 -18.91 14.25 17.58
CA GLU A 43 -17.66 14.91 17.14
C GLU A 43 -17.56 14.98 15.60
N LEU A 44 -18.09 13.98 14.89
CA LEU A 44 -18.14 13.98 13.42
C LEU A 44 -19.11 15.04 12.87
N GLU A 45 -20.27 15.24 13.50
CA GLU A 45 -21.22 16.27 13.10
C GLU A 45 -20.72 17.68 13.43
N GLU A 46 -20.26 17.91 14.66
CA GLU A 46 -19.95 19.27 15.16
C GLU A 46 -18.60 19.80 14.63
N LYS A 47 -17.55 18.98 14.60
CA LYS A 47 -16.21 19.44 14.17
C LYS A 47 -15.95 19.26 12.68
N LEU A 48 -16.56 18.25 12.06
CA LEU A 48 -16.24 17.85 10.69
C LEU A 48 -17.41 18.02 9.71
N GLY A 49 -18.60 18.41 10.20
CA GLY A 49 -19.76 18.71 9.36
C GLY A 49 -20.34 17.51 8.62
N TYR A 50 -20.13 16.28 9.13
CA TYR A 50 -20.64 15.08 8.50
C TYR A 50 -22.01 14.69 9.06
N ALA A 51 -23.07 15.35 8.60
CA ALA A 51 -24.43 14.93 8.91
C ALA A 51 -24.72 13.54 8.33
N LYS A 52 -25.37 12.69 9.13
CA LYS A 52 -25.78 11.34 8.73
C LYS A 52 -26.63 11.42 7.45
N GLU A 53 -26.24 10.67 6.41
CA GLU A 53 -26.87 10.60 5.08
C GLU A 53 -26.61 11.77 4.10
N GLU A 54 -25.75 12.73 4.44
CA GLU A 54 -25.40 13.81 3.50
C GLU A 54 -24.49 13.31 2.36
N ARG A 55 -24.99 13.43 1.12
CA ARG A 55 -24.28 13.04 -0.12
C ARG A 55 -23.62 14.23 -0.84
N SER A 56 -23.52 15.39 -0.19
CA SER A 56 -22.91 16.57 -0.80
C SER A 56 -21.44 16.30 -1.15
N ALA A 57 -20.95 16.92 -2.22
CA ALA A 57 -19.55 16.81 -2.62
C ALA A 57 -18.68 17.41 -1.51
N LYS A 58 -18.06 16.53 -0.72
CA LYS A 58 -17.20 16.91 0.39
C LYS A 58 -15.98 17.63 -0.18
N ASN A 59 -15.68 18.80 0.38
CA ASN A 59 -14.43 19.53 0.10
C ASN A 59 -13.30 18.91 0.93
N THR A 60 -13.11 17.59 0.81
CA THR A 60 -11.96 16.89 1.37
C THR A 60 -10.87 16.85 0.31
N ASP A 61 -9.63 16.99 0.73
CA ASP A 61 -8.50 16.93 -0.18
C ASP A 61 -8.09 15.48 -0.50
N ASN A 62 -8.79 14.48 0.04
CA ASN A 62 -8.51 13.06 -0.11
C ASN A 62 -9.46 12.35 -1.11
N CYS A 63 -10.24 13.11 -1.88
CA CYS A 63 -10.83 12.63 -3.14
C CYS A 63 -9.96 13.11 -4.31
N ARG A 64 -8.74 12.57 -4.42
CA ARG A 64 -7.80 12.96 -5.49
C ARG A 64 -7.93 12.01 -6.67
N ASN A 65 -8.49 12.53 -7.76
CA ASN A 65 -8.15 12.12 -9.11
C ASN A 65 -6.62 11.96 -9.18
N GLU A 66 -6.14 10.86 -9.77
CA GLU A 66 -4.73 10.53 -10.01
C GLU A 66 -4.08 11.52 -10.99
N SER A 67 -4.04 12.81 -10.59
CA SER A 67 -3.55 13.91 -11.39
C SER A 67 -2.06 14.09 -11.14
N SER A 68 -1.35 14.53 -12.18
CA SER A 68 0.08 14.86 -12.06
C SER A 68 0.36 15.90 -10.96
N LYS A 69 -0.55 16.87 -10.77
CA LYS A 69 -0.44 17.90 -9.72
C LYS A 69 -0.46 17.30 -8.31
N PHE A 70 -1.29 16.28 -8.07
CA PHE A 70 -1.31 15.58 -6.79
C PHE A 70 0.03 14.92 -6.50
N TRP A 71 0.53 14.11 -7.45
CA TRP A 71 1.80 13.41 -7.28
C TRP A 71 2.97 14.37 -7.10
N LEU A 72 2.99 15.49 -7.81
CA LEU A 72 4.01 16.52 -7.62
C LEU A 72 3.95 17.12 -6.21
N GLY A 73 2.75 17.33 -5.66
CA GLY A 73 2.56 17.73 -4.27
C GLY A 73 3.17 16.73 -3.28
N VAL A 74 2.94 15.42 -3.49
CA VAL A 74 3.53 14.35 -2.66
C VAL A 74 5.07 14.35 -2.76
N MET A 75 5.63 14.48 -3.97
CA MET A 75 7.08 14.51 -4.15
C MET A 75 7.74 15.74 -3.51
N ASN A 76 7.08 16.90 -3.59
CA ASN A 76 7.55 18.11 -2.93
C ASN A 76 7.45 18.01 -1.40
N ASP A 77 6.42 17.35 -0.87
CA ASP A 77 6.31 17.09 0.56
C ASP A 77 7.48 16.21 1.06
N LEU A 78 7.90 15.19 0.29
CA LEU A 78 9.10 14.41 0.61
C LEU A 78 10.37 15.27 0.66
N LYS A 79 10.55 16.19 -0.29
CA LYS A 79 11.67 17.14 -0.28
C LYS A 79 11.63 18.07 0.93
N ASN A 80 10.45 18.61 1.25
CA ASN A 80 10.27 19.50 2.39
C ASN A 80 10.55 18.81 3.73
N ARG A 81 10.33 17.49 3.81
CA ARG A 81 10.71 16.65 4.96
C ARG A 81 12.22 16.33 5.03
N GLY A 82 13.01 16.75 4.04
CA GLY A 82 14.47 16.62 4.04
C GLY A 82 15.04 15.55 3.11
N VAL A 83 14.22 14.90 2.26
CA VAL A 83 14.74 13.97 1.25
C VAL A 83 15.46 14.75 0.16
N GLN A 84 16.79 14.65 0.13
CA GLN A 84 17.62 15.34 -0.85
C GLN A 84 17.72 14.58 -2.17
N ASP A 85 17.91 13.26 -2.08
CA ASP A 85 18.20 12.44 -3.22
C ASP A 85 17.57 11.05 -3.14
N VAL A 86 17.16 10.53 -4.29
CA VAL A 86 16.57 9.19 -4.44
C VAL A 86 17.17 8.51 -5.66
N MET A 87 17.75 7.32 -5.48
CA MET A 87 18.37 6.57 -6.57
C MET A 87 17.34 5.88 -7.46
N LEU A 88 16.32 5.24 -6.87
CA LEU A 88 15.37 4.39 -7.57
C LEU A 88 13.95 4.55 -7.01
N PHE A 89 12.99 4.79 -7.91
CA PHE A 89 11.56 4.70 -7.63
C PHE A 89 10.97 3.46 -8.30
N CYS A 90 10.46 2.52 -7.51
CA CYS A 90 9.67 1.40 -7.99
C CYS A 90 8.18 1.73 -7.88
N VAL A 91 7.54 2.05 -9.00
CA VAL A 91 6.15 2.55 -9.02
C VAL A 91 5.26 1.71 -9.93
N ASP A 92 3.95 1.79 -9.71
CA ASP A 92 2.98 1.29 -10.68
C ASP A 92 2.81 2.29 -11.85
N GLY A 93 2.17 1.87 -12.93
CA GLY A 93 1.89 2.70 -14.10
C GLY A 93 0.75 3.71 -13.89
N LEU A 94 0.81 4.48 -12.81
CA LEU A 94 -0.16 5.52 -12.48
C LEU A 94 0.06 6.76 -13.33
N THR A 95 -1.04 7.34 -13.80
CA THR A 95 -1.04 8.54 -14.62
C THR A 95 -0.43 9.74 -13.88
N GLY A 96 0.48 10.46 -14.52
CA GLY A 96 1.07 11.68 -13.95
C GLY A 96 2.18 11.47 -12.92
N LEU A 97 2.40 10.24 -12.45
CA LEU A 97 3.40 9.93 -11.41
C LEU A 97 4.83 9.96 -11.97
N LYS A 98 5.04 9.45 -13.19
CA LYS A 98 6.36 9.46 -13.84
C LYS A 98 6.84 10.90 -14.07
N GLU A 99 5.94 11.75 -14.53
CA GLU A 99 6.19 13.18 -14.78
C GLU A 99 6.50 13.92 -13.47
N ALA A 100 5.74 13.62 -12.41
CA ALA A 100 5.97 14.20 -11.09
C ALA A 100 7.32 13.78 -10.48
N ILE A 101 7.71 12.52 -10.63
CA ILE A 101 9.02 12.03 -10.17
C ILE A 101 10.14 12.70 -10.95
N ASN A 102 10.06 12.75 -12.28
CA ASN A 102 11.10 13.41 -13.10
C ASN A 102 11.23 14.90 -12.77
N ALA A 103 10.13 15.59 -12.45
CA ALA A 103 10.16 17.00 -12.05
C ALA A 103 10.79 17.21 -10.67
N ALA A 104 10.51 16.32 -9.70
CA ALA A 104 11.05 16.45 -8.35
C ALA A 104 12.46 15.85 -8.23
N PHE A 105 12.69 14.64 -8.69
CA PHE A 105 13.94 13.89 -8.55
C PHE A 105 14.47 13.48 -9.93
N PRO A 106 15.03 14.43 -10.71
CA PRO A 106 15.44 14.17 -12.10
C PRO A 106 16.58 13.15 -12.24
N MET A 107 17.37 12.95 -11.18
CA MET A 107 18.47 11.97 -11.14
C MET A 107 18.02 10.58 -10.69
N ALA A 108 16.74 10.40 -10.36
CA ALA A 108 16.21 9.12 -9.91
C ALA A 108 15.83 8.25 -11.11
N GLU A 109 16.22 6.99 -11.06
CA GLU A 109 15.73 5.99 -12.02
C GLU A 109 14.30 5.58 -11.66
N ILE A 110 13.44 5.43 -12.68
CA ILE A 110 12.06 5.00 -12.51
C ILE A 110 11.93 3.60 -13.07
N GLN A 111 11.57 2.65 -12.20
CA GLN A 111 11.28 1.28 -12.56
C GLN A 111 9.79 1.01 -12.40
N ARG A 112 9.14 0.48 -13.44
CA ARG A 112 7.78 -0.04 -13.29
C ARG A 112 7.79 -1.34 -12.51
N CYS A 113 6.95 -1.44 -11.50
CA CYS A 113 6.91 -2.63 -10.64
C CYS A 113 6.45 -3.85 -11.43
N ILE A 114 7.37 -4.79 -11.65
CA ILE A 114 7.15 -6.06 -12.37
C ILE A 114 6.01 -6.86 -11.75
N ILE A 115 5.83 -6.78 -10.43
CA ILE A 115 4.80 -7.56 -9.76
C ILE A 115 3.42 -6.93 -9.91
N HIS A 116 3.32 -5.59 -9.94
CA HIS A 116 2.05 -4.95 -10.30
C HIS A 116 1.68 -5.29 -11.74
N GLN A 117 2.66 -5.29 -12.66
CA GLN A 117 2.46 -5.73 -14.04
C GLN A 117 1.98 -7.19 -14.12
N LEU A 118 2.66 -8.12 -13.42
CA LEU A 118 2.29 -9.54 -13.40
C LEU A 118 0.89 -9.77 -12.82
N ARG A 119 0.54 -9.07 -11.74
CA ARG A 119 -0.81 -9.16 -11.17
C ARG A 119 -1.87 -8.58 -12.09
N ASN A 120 -1.56 -7.51 -12.81
CA ASN A 120 -2.49 -6.95 -13.79
C ASN A 120 -2.78 -7.97 -14.90
N SER A 121 -1.78 -8.78 -15.30
CA SER A 121 -1.99 -9.88 -16.25
C SER A 121 -2.96 -10.95 -15.74
N PHE A 122 -3.04 -11.21 -14.44
CA PHE A 122 -3.93 -12.24 -13.88
C PHE A 122 -5.43 -11.93 -14.11
N LYS A 123 -5.79 -10.67 -14.40
CA LYS A 123 -7.16 -10.31 -14.78
C LYS A 123 -7.60 -10.97 -16.10
N TYR A 124 -6.65 -11.31 -16.96
CA TYR A 124 -6.89 -11.89 -18.29
C TYR A 124 -6.59 -13.39 -18.35
N VAL A 125 -6.07 -13.98 -17.28
CA VAL A 125 -5.63 -15.39 -17.23
C VAL A 125 -6.60 -16.18 -16.36
N SER A 126 -7.01 -17.35 -16.83
CA SER A 126 -7.89 -18.24 -16.06
C SER A 126 -7.25 -18.68 -14.76
N CYS A 127 -8.03 -18.79 -13.68
CA CYS A 127 -7.55 -19.24 -12.37
C CYS A 127 -6.78 -20.57 -12.40
N LYS A 128 -7.12 -21.46 -13.33
CA LYS A 128 -6.43 -22.76 -13.51
C LYS A 128 -4.99 -22.59 -13.99
N ASP A 129 -4.74 -21.57 -14.81
CA ASP A 129 -3.46 -21.36 -15.48
C ASP A 129 -2.57 -20.33 -14.77
N ILE A 130 -3.12 -19.50 -13.86
CA ILE A 130 -2.37 -18.46 -13.13
C ILE A 130 -1.07 -19.01 -12.53
N LYS A 131 -1.09 -20.21 -11.94
CA LYS A 131 0.10 -20.79 -11.31
C LYS A 131 1.17 -21.17 -12.33
N ALA A 132 0.77 -21.80 -13.44
CA ALA A 132 1.68 -22.19 -14.51
C ALA A 132 2.24 -20.95 -15.23
N PHE A 133 1.36 -20.03 -15.61
CA PHE A 133 1.68 -18.75 -16.22
C PHE A 133 2.64 -17.93 -15.36
N SER A 134 2.36 -17.81 -14.05
CA SER A 134 3.23 -17.07 -13.13
C SER A 134 4.60 -17.73 -12.97
N ASN A 135 4.69 -19.07 -13.01
CA ASN A 135 5.95 -19.79 -12.95
C ASN A 135 6.79 -19.55 -14.21
N ASP A 136 6.18 -19.61 -15.39
CA ASP A 136 6.87 -19.31 -16.66
C ASP A 136 7.39 -17.87 -16.67
N PHE A 137 6.60 -16.91 -16.18
CA PHE A 137 7.03 -15.51 -16.05
C PHE A 137 8.20 -15.31 -15.08
N LYS A 138 8.43 -16.21 -14.11
CA LYS A 138 9.62 -16.12 -13.25
C LYS A 138 10.89 -16.27 -14.05
N ASN A 139 10.88 -17.07 -15.10
CA ASN A 139 12.06 -17.27 -15.95
C ASN A 139 12.42 -16.00 -16.71
N VAL A 140 11.43 -15.17 -17.05
CA VAL A 140 11.64 -13.86 -17.67
C VAL A 140 12.35 -12.95 -16.69
N TYR A 141 11.72 -12.59 -15.56
CA TYR A 141 12.30 -11.57 -14.67
C TYR A 141 13.51 -12.04 -13.85
N LYS A 142 13.79 -13.35 -13.80
CA LYS A 142 15.02 -13.90 -13.22
C LYS A 142 16.15 -14.13 -14.23
N ALA A 143 15.93 -13.83 -15.52
CA ALA A 143 16.96 -13.94 -16.53
C ALA A 143 18.19 -13.08 -16.15
N ILE A 144 19.37 -13.48 -16.61
CA ILE A 144 20.63 -12.85 -16.21
C ILE A 144 20.69 -11.40 -16.72
N ASN A 145 20.28 -11.18 -17.96
CA ASN A 145 20.28 -9.89 -18.66
C ASN A 145 18.98 -9.72 -19.49
N GLU A 146 18.84 -8.55 -20.12
CA GLU A 146 17.66 -8.21 -20.92
C GLU A 146 17.51 -9.08 -22.18
N GLU A 147 18.61 -9.44 -22.84
CA GLU A 147 18.60 -10.26 -24.07
C GLU A 147 18.00 -11.65 -23.81
N VAL A 148 18.51 -12.35 -22.78
CA VAL A 148 17.99 -13.66 -22.36
C VAL A 148 16.54 -13.51 -21.86
N ALA A 149 16.19 -12.40 -21.23
CA ALA A 149 14.82 -12.15 -20.82
C ALA A 149 13.86 -12.04 -22.01
N LEU A 150 14.29 -11.38 -23.10
CA LEU A 150 13.52 -11.28 -24.34
C LEU A 150 13.32 -12.63 -24.99
N GLU A 151 14.36 -13.48 -25.05
CA GLU A 151 14.24 -14.86 -25.54
C GLU A 151 13.20 -15.65 -24.73
N LYS A 152 13.30 -15.60 -23.39
CA LYS A 152 12.32 -16.26 -22.50
C LYS A 152 10.92 -15.67 -22.62
N PHE A 153 10.81 -14.38 -22.92
CA PHE A 153 9.53 -13.75 -23.17
C PHE A 153 8.92 -14.21 -24.50
N TYR A 154 9.72 -14.44 -25.55
CA TYR A 154 9.25 -15.02 -26.81
C TYR A 154 8.78 -16.47 -26.64
N GLU A 155 9.53 -17.31 -25.91
CA GLU A 155 9.09 -18.68 -25.55
C GLU A 155 7.73 -18.64 -24.83
N LEU A 156 7.55 -17.69 -23.92
CA LEU A 156 6.31 -17.50 -23.19
C LEU A 156 5.17 -17.05 -24.12
N LYS A 157 5.45 -16.12 -25.03
CA LYS A 157 4.49 -15.65 -26.05
C LYS A 157 4.04 -16.77 -26.97
N GLU A 158 4.93 -17.67 -27.38
CA GLU A 158 4.54 -18.84 -28.19
C GLU A 158 3.58 -19.76 -27.44
N LYS A 159 3.85 -20.01 -26.16
CA LYS A 159 3.03 -20.88 -25.31
C LYS A 159 1.67 -20.27 -24.96
N TRP A 160 1.65 -19.02 -24.50
CA TRP A 160 0.46 -18.39 -23.93
C TRP A 160 -0.19 -17.34 -24.82
N GLY A 161 0.48 -16.86 -25.87
CA GLY A 161 -0.01 -15.75 -26.69
C GLY A 161 -1.30 -16.04 -27.44
N LYS A 162 -1.56 -17.31 -27.78
CA LYS A 162 -2.83 -17.73 -28.39
C LYS A 162 -3.99 -17.70 -27.39
N SER A 163 -3.76 -18.16 -26.17
CA SER A 163 -4.78 -18.24 -25.12
C SER A 163 -5.03 -16.90 -24.43
N TYR A 164 -3.97 -16.12 -24.21
CA TYR A 164 -3.97 -14.90 -23.41
C TYR A 164 -3.30 -13.71 -24.13
N PRO A 165 -3.77 -13.32 -25.32
CA PRO A 165 -3.13 -12.29 -26.14
C PRO A 165 -3.06 -10.92 -25.44
N PHE A 166 -4.07 -10.56 -24.65
CA PHE A 166 -4.09 -9.29 -23.91
C PHE A 166 -3.04 -9.23 -22.81
N ALA A 167 -2.81 -10.36 -22.11
CA ALA A 167 -1.78 -10.43 -21.09
C ALA A 167 -0.40 -10.20 -21.73
N ILE A 168 -0.08 -10.91 -22.82
CA ILE A 168 1.21 -10.77 -23.50
C ILE A 168 1.39 -9.37 -24.10
N ARG A 169 0.39 -8.83 -24.80
CA ARG A 169 0.44 -7.49 -25.39
C ARG A 169 0.70 -6.41 -24.35
N SER A 170 0.14 -6.55 -23.14
CA SER A 170 0.40 -5.63 -22.05
C SER A 170 1.88 -5.60 -21.65
N TRP A 171 2.59 -6.73 -21.71
CA TRP A 171 4.03 -6.75 -21.43
C TRP A 171 4.85 -6.21 -22.59
N GLU A 172 4.50 -6.53 -23.84
CA GLU A 172 5.16 -5.99 -25.03
C GLU A 172 5.12 -4.45 -25.03
N ASN A 173 3.95 -3.88 -24.79
CA ASN A 173 3.75 -2.43 -24.82
C ASN A 173 4.45 -1.68 -23.68
N ASN A 174 4.82 -2.38 -22.60
CA ASN A 174 5.43 -1.78 -21.41
C ASN A 174 6.86 -2.30 -21.18
N TRP A 175 7.46 -3.00 -22.15
CA TRP A 175 8.76 -3.64 -21.97
C TRP A 175 9.86 -2.61 -21.65
N ASP A 176 9.81 -1.46 -22.31
CA ASP A 176 10.73 -0.32 -22.14
C ASP A 176 10.81 0.20 -20.70
N VAL A 177 9.69 0.21 -19.98
CA VAL A 177 9.62 0.62 -18.57
C VAL A 177 9.80 -0.54 -17.59
N LEU A 178 9.78 -1.77 -18.08
CA LEU A 178 9.94 -2.98 -17.28
C LEU A 178 11.36 -3.52 -17.31
N SER A 179 12.09 -3.42 -18.42
CA SER A 179 13.45 -3.92 -18.60
C SER A 179 14.57 -3.15 -17.87
N PRO A 180 14.45 -1.86 -17.47
CA PRO A 180 15.54 -1.13 -16.84
C PRO A 180 16.12 -1.82 -15.59
N PHE A 181 15.32 -2.62 -14.88
CA PHE A 181 15.82 -3.34 -13.71
C PHE A 181 16.94 -4.35 -14.02
N TYR A 182 17.11 -4.80 -15.27
CA TYR A 182 18.22 -5.69 -15.65
C TYR A 182 19.59 -5.03 -15.55
N LYS A 183 19.65 -3.70 -15.48
CA LYS A 183 20.88 -2.95 -15.22
C LYS A 183 21.42 -3.21 -13.81
N PHE A 184 20.56 -3.62 -12.88
CA PHE A 184 20.95 -3.88 -11.50
C PHE A 184 21.45 -5.34 -11.32
N PRO A 185 22.42 -5.56 -10.43
CA PRO A 185 22.85 -6.90 -10.05
C PRO A 185 21.74 -7.68 -9.34
N GLU A 186 21.89 -9.01 -9.26
CA GLU A 186 20.87 -9.92 -8.74
C GLU A 186 20.40 -9.54 -7.32
N GLU A 187 21.32 -9.08 -6.47
CA GLU A 187 21.05 -8.66 -5.10
C GLU A 187 20.02 -7.53 -5.03
N ILE A 188 20.13 -6.52 -5.91
CA ILE A 188 19.19 -5.40 -5.98
C ILE A 188 17.91 -5.83 -6.71
N ARG A 189 18.02 -6.61 -7.81
CA ARG A 189 16.85 -7.10 -8.54
C ARG A 189 15.90 -7.88 -7.65
N LYS A 190 16.44 -8.70 -6.74
CA LYS A 190 15.65 -9.45 -5.76
C LYS A 190 14.81 -8.56 -4.84
N ILE A 191 15.31 -7.37 -4.51
CA ILE A 191 14.55 -6.37 -3.74
C ILE A 191 13.44 -5.77 -4.60
N ILE A 192 13.73 -5.48 -5.88
CA ILE A 192 12.76 -4.88 -6.81
C ILE A 192 11.56 -5.80 -7.05
N TYR A 193 11.79 -7.09 -7.30
CA TYR A 193 10.70 -8.03 -7.61
C TYR A 193 10.15 -8.79 -6.39
N THR A 194 10.68 -8.62 -5.18
CA THR A 194 10.06 -9.22 -3.99
C THR A 194 8.85 -8.41 -3.54
N THR A 195 7.73 -9.08 -3.34
CA THR A 195 6.51 -8.43 -2.83
C THR A 195 6.27 -8.58 -1.36
N ASN A 196 7.11 -9.34 -0.65
CA ASN A 196 6.83 -9.73 0.74
C ASN A 196 6.59 -8.51 1.65
N VAL A 197 7.36 -7.43 1.45
CA VAL A 197 7.22 -6.20 2.25
C VAL A 197 5.90 -5.48 1.94
N ILE A 198 5.62 -5.26 0.65
CA ILE A 198 4.43 -4.53 0.18
C ILE A 198 3.15 -5.35 0.47
N GLU A 199 3.15 -6.65 0.16
CA GLU A 199 2.04 -7.56 0.49
C GLU A 199 1.81 -7.67 1.99
N GLY A 200 2.90 -7.74 2.77
CA GLY A 200 2.83 -7.75 4.22
C GLY A 200 2.10 -6.51 4.76
N LEU A 201 2.45 -5.33 4.26
CA LEU A 201 1.80 -4.07 4.61
C LEU A 201 0.33 -4.03 4.16
N HIS A 202 0.07 -4.31 2.88
CA HIS A 202 -1.30 -4.34 2.33
C HIS A 202 -2.20 -5.34 3.06
N ARG A 203 -1.66 -6.49 3.47
CA ARG A 203 -2.39 -7.48 4.28
C ARG A 203 -2.80 -6.90 5.63
N GLN A 204 -1.94 -6.11 6.29
CA GLN A 204 -2.31 -5.47 7.56
C GLN A 204 -3.38 -4.40 7.35
N TYR A 205 -3.28 -3.58 6.29
CA TYR A 205 -4.33 -2.60 5.95
C TYR A 205 -5.67 -3.28 5.68
N ARG A 206 -5.71 -4.30 4.81
CA ARG A 206 -6.94 -5.08 4.55
C ARG A 206 -7.49 -5.74 5.82
N LYS A 207 -6.62 -6.17 6.75
CA LYS A 207 -7.07 -6.78 8.01
C LYS A 207 -7.82 -5.79 8.91
N VAL A 208 -7.38 -4.54 8.97
CA VAL A 208 -8.05 -3.52 9.80
C VAL A 208 -9.27 -2.92 9.10
N THR A 209 -9.27 -2.85 7.76
CA THR A 209 -10.40 -2.29 7.01
C THR A 209 -11.50 -3.29 6.71
N LYS A 210 -11.25 -4.61 6.63
CA LYS A 210 -12.26 -5.61 6.23
C LYS A 210 -13.51 -5.66 7.12
N SER A 211 -13.42 -5.23 8.39
CA SER A 211 -14.54 -5.22 9.33
C SER A 211 -15.38 -3.95 9.24
N LYS A 212 -14.96 -2.97 8.44
CA LYS A 212 -15.61 -1.69 8.25
C LYS A 212 -16.07 -1.59 6.80
N THR A 213 -17.39 -1.61 6.60
CA THR A 213 -18.00 -1.46 5.27
C THR A 213 -17.96 -0.01 4.79
N MET A 214 -17.99 0.96 5.71
CA MET A 214 -17.91 2.39 5.43
C MET A 214 -17.10 3.10 6.52
N PHE A 215 -16.41 4.18 6.14
CA PHE A 215 -15.76 5.10 7.06
C PHE A 215 -16.57 6.39 7.15
N PRO A 216 -16.71 6.99 8.34
CA PRO A 216 -17.49 8.22 8.50
C PRO A 216 -16.80 9.45 7.88
N SER A 217 -15.46 9.46 7.87
CA SER A 217 -14.62 10.52 7.32
C SER A 217 -13.30 9.99 6.80
N ASP A 218 -12.63 10.78 5.96
CA ASP A 218 -11.29 10.50 5.46
C ASP A 218 -10.26 10.45 6.61
N ASP A 219 -10.38 11.35 7.59
CA ASP A 219 -9.56 11.37 8.81
C ASP A 219 -9.69 10.07 9.63
N SER A 220 -10.88 9.48 9.69
CA SER A 220 -11.11 8.22 10.40
C SER A 220 -10.35 7.07 9.74
N LEU A 221 -10.39 7.03 8.40
CA LEU A 221 -9.59 6.08 7.63
C LEU A 221 -8.09 6.33 7.82
N GLU A 222 -7.64 7.57 7.73
CA GLU A 222 -6.24 7.94 7.90
C GLU A 222 -5.71 7.53 9.28
N LYS A 223 -6.43 7.89 10.36
CA LYS A 223 -6.07 7.49 11.74
C LYS A 223 -5.95 5.98 11.88
N MET A 224 -6.87 5.22 11.28
CA MET A 224 -6.83 3.76 11.30
C MET A 224 -5.62 3.19 10.56
N LEU A 225 -5.33 3.70 9.36
CA LEU A 225 -4.18 3.29 8.57
C LEU A 225 -2.86 3.69 9.24
N TYR A 226 -2.79 4.87 9.86
CA TYR A 226 -1.65 5.33 10.66
C TYR A 226 -1.39 4.39 11.85
N MET A 227 -2.43 4.01 12.59
CA MET A 227 -2.28 3.08 13.72
C MET A 227 -1.85 1.68 13.25
N ALA A 228 -2.37 1.20 12.12
CA ALA A 228 -1.91 -0.04 11.50
C ALA A 228 -0.43 0.04 11.09
N SER A 229 -0.02 1.16 10.48
CA SER A 229 1.37 1.43 10.08
C SER A 229 2.31 1.42 11.28
N LYS A 230 1.94 2.10 12.38
CA LYS A 230 2.72 2.13 13.61
C LYS A 230 2.93 0.72 14.19
N ASN A 231 1.90 -0.13 14.13
CA ASN A 231 2.00 -1.52 14.59
C ASN A 231 2.86 -2.40 13.67
N VAL A 232 2.89 -2.12 12.36
CA VAL A 232 3.78 -2.79 11.40
C VAL A 232 5.23 -2.40 11.67
N ILE A 233 5.51 -1.11 11.80
CA ILE A 233 6.86 -0.57 12.02
C ILE A 233 7.49 -1.15 13.28
N LYS A 234 6.72 -1.34 14.36
CA LYS A 234 7.20 -2.01 15.59
C LYS A 234 7.78 -3.42 15.35
N LYS A 235 7.36 -4.11 14.28
CA LYS A 235 7.83 -5.45 13.92
C LYS A 235 8.97 -5.42 12.91
N TRP A 236 9.23 -4.29 12.25
CA TRP A 236 10.29 -4.12 11.27
C TRP A 236 11.61 -3.78 11.97
N THR A 237 12.11 -4.73 12.76
CA THR A 237 13.37 -4.59 13.51
C THR A 237 14.56 -5.21 12.79
N GLN A 238 14.30 -6.11 11.83
CA GLN A 238 15.36 -6.81 11.09
C GLN A 238 15.80 -6.01 9.87
N ARG A 239 17.12 -5.85 9.71
CA ARG A 239 17.73 -5.33 8.48
C ARG A 239 17.55 -6.32 7.33
N TYR A 240 17.57 -5.81 6.11
CA TYR A 240 17.56 -6.66 4.92
C TYR A 240 18.80 -7.57 4.91
N LYS A 241 18.63 -8.83 4.51
CA LYS A 241 19.75 -9.79 4.47
C LYS A 241 20.76 -9.38 3.38
N ASN A 242 22.04 -9.52 3.66
CA ASN A 242 23.14 -9.17 2.74
C ASN A 242 23.10 -7.69 2.30
N TRP A 243 22.62 -6.80 3.18
CA TRP A 243 22.53 -5.37 2.89
C TRP A 243 23.90 -4.73 2.61
N ASP A 244 24.96 -5.25 3.22
CA ASP A 244 26.35 -4.90 2.95
C ASP A 244 26.71 -5.07 1.47
N ARG A 245 26.34 -6.20 0.88
CA ARG A 245 26.59 -6.46 -0.56
C ARG A 245 25.77 -5.54 -1.44
N VAL A 246 24.49 -5.35 -1.10
CA VAL A 246 23.59 -4.43 -1.82
C VAL A 246 24.14 -3.01 -1.80
N LEU A 247 24.57 -2.54 -0.63
CA LEU A 247 25.13 -1.20 -0.45
C LEU A 247 26.40 -1.00 -1.29
N ASN A 248 27.31 -1.98 -1.28
CA ASN A 248 28.53 -1.91 -2.11
C ASN A 248 28.19 -1.79 -3.61
N GLN A 249 27.22 -2.55 -4.09
CA GLN A 249 26.77 -2.45 -5.49
C GLN A 249 26.15 -1.08 -5.80
N LEU A 250 25.34 -0.53 -4.88
CA LEU A 250 24.76 0.81 -5.04
C LEU A 250 25.84 1.90 -5.08
N ILE A 251 26.89 1.80 -4.26
CA ILE A 251 28.02 2.75 -4.27
C ILE A 251 28.73 2.74 -5.62
N ILE A 252 28.94 1.55 -6.19
CA ILE A 252 29.59 1.40 -7.52
C ILE A 252 28.68 1.95 -8.62
N GLN A 253 27.37 1.66 -8.57
CA GLN A 253 26.42 2.07 -9.59
C GLN A 253 26.09 3.57 -9.55
N TYR A 254 26.14 4.18 -8.37
CA TYR A 254 25.79 5.58 -8.11
C TYR A 254 26.96 6.32 -7.44
N PRO A 255 28.10 6.50 -8.14
CA PRO A 255 29.29 7.10 -7.56
C PRO A 255 29.03 8.53 -7.07
N GLY A 256 29.53 8.88 -5.89
CA GLY A 256 29.41 10.22 -5.31
C GLY A 256 28.06 10.55 -4.66
N ARG A 257 27.02 9.70 -4.83
CA ARG A 257 25.67 9.96 -4.26
C ARG A 257 25.54 9.48 -2.81
N LEU A 258 26.35 8.51 -2.39
CA LEU A 258 26.25 7.87 -1.07
C LEU A 258 27.41 8.22 -0.12
N ASP A 259 28.46 8.89 -0.61
CA ASP A 259 29.70 9.12 0.14
C ASP A 259 29.47 9.81 1.49
N ASN A 260 28.56 10.80 1.52
CA ASN A 260 28.19 11.54 2.73
C ASN A 260 27.43 10.71 3.79
N TYR A 261 26.97 9.51 3.43
CA TYR A 261 26.10 8.66 4.28
C TYR A 261 26.74 7.32 4.66
N VAL A 262 27.85 6.97 4.01
CA VAL A 262 28.58 5.70 4.22
C VAL A 262 29.88 5.93 5.01
N SER A 263 30.27 7.19 5.21
CA SER A 263 31.43 7.62 6.01
C SER A 263 31.30 7.27 7.49
#